data_AF-A0A509L4W8-F1
#
_entry.id   AF-A0A509L4W8-F1
#
_cell.length_a   1.000
_cell.length_b   1.000
_cell.length_c   1.000
_cell.angle_alpha   90.00
_cell.angle_beta   90.00
_cell.angle_gamma   90.00
#
_symmetry.space_group_name_H-M   'P 1'
#
loop_
_entity.id
_entity.type
_entity.pdbx_description
1 polymer ?
#
loop_
_entity_poly.entity_id
_entity_poly.type
_entity_poly.pdbx_seq_one_letter_code
_entity_poly.pdbx_strand_id
1 'polypeptide(L)' 'GLSIVQLIKIEGNRVTIEGIDVLNGTPLIDIKPYVPSFDIKDVTAVGWLENRQEQVVSSKSDGRFISGQQQD' A
#
# COMPACT_ATOMS: atom_id res chain seq x y z
N GLY A 1 0.65 7.79 -2.86
CA GLY A 1 1.02 6.38 -2.63
C GLY A 1 1.20 5.71 -3.97
N LEU A 2 1.99 4.65 -4.02
CA LEU A 2 2.10 3.74 -5.15
C LEU A 2 1.91 2.34 -4.59
N SER A 3 0.97 1.60 -5.15
CA SER A 3 0.67 0.23 -4.73
C SER A 3 0.66 -0.66 -5.96
N ILE A 4 1.37 -1.78 -5.90
CA ILE A 4 1.22 -2.88 -6.87
C ILE A 4 0.18 -3.81 -6.27
N VAL A 5 -0.91 -4.06 -7.00
CA VAL A 5 -2.08 -4.77 -6.50
C VAL A 5 -2.45 -5.92 -7.43
N GLN A 6 -3.14 -6.91 -6.90
CA GLN A 6 -3.69 -7.98 -7.72
C GLN A 6 -4.98 -7.52 -8.37
N LEU A 7 -5.06 -7.64 -9.71
CA LEU A 7 -6.30 -7.46 -10.43
C LEU A 7 -7.18 -8.71 -10.27
N ILE A 8 -8.40 -8.52 -9.75
CA ILE A 8 -9.37 -9.61 -9.57
C ILE A 8 -10.40 -9.60 -10.71
N LYS A 9 -10.95 -8.42 -11.05
CA LYS A 9 -12.01 -8.29 -12.06
C LYS A 9 -12.06 -6.88 -12.66
N ILE A 10 -12.51 -6.79 -13.92
CA ILE A 10 -12.86 -5.52 -14.58
C ILE A 10 -14.32 -5.60 -15.03
N GLU A 11 -15.10 -4.59 -14.67
CA GLU A 11 -16.52 -4.43 -15.04
C GLU A 11 -16.78 -2.99 -15.49
N GLY A 12 -16.71 -2.75 -16.80
CA GLY A 12 -16.84 -1.40 -17.34
C GLY A 12 -15.74 -0.48 -16.79
N ASN A 13 -16.14 0.55 -16.03
CA ASN A 13 -15.24 1.50 -15.39
C ASN A 13 -14.89 1.15 -13.93
N ARG A 14 -15.26 -0.06 -13.46
CA ARG A 14 -14.94 -0.55 -12.11
C ARG A 14 -13.88 -1.63 -12.18
N VAL A 15 -12.89 -1.51 -11.31
CA VAL A 15 -11.79 -2.47 -11.17
C VAL A 15 -11.79 -3.01 -9.74
N THR A 16 -11.95 -4.31 -9.58
CA THR A 16 -11.83 -4.99 -8.28
C THR A 16 -10.40 -5.46 -8.10
N ILE A 17 -9.77 -5.07 -7.00
CA ILE A 17 -8.37 -5.35 -6.69
C ILE A 17 -8.23 -5.90 -5.26
N GLU A 18 -7.12 -6.57 -5.01
CA GLU A 18 -6.71 -7.05 -3.67
C GLU A 18 -5.31 -6.53 -3.31
N GLY A 19 -5.06 -6.30 -2.02
CA GLY A 19 -3.74 -5.90 -1.49
C GLY A 19 -3.47 -4.40 -1.48
N ILE A 20 -4.50 -3.55 -1.46
CA ILE A 20 -4.34 -2.09 -1.36
C ILE A 20 -4.40 -1.60 0.09
N ASP A 21 -3.60 -0.59 0.42
CA ASP A 21 -3.40 -0.03 1.75
C ASP A 21 -3.82 1.45 1.84
N VAL A 22 -5.02 1.77 1.33
CA VAL A 22 -5.55 3.15 1.32
C VAL A 22 -6.91 3.23 2.00
N LEU A 23 -7.26 4.42 2.49
CA LEU A 23 -8.58 4.68 3.05
C LEU A 23 -9.65 4.73 1.95
N ASN A 24 -10.87 4.35 2.31
CA ASN A 24 -12.02 4.52 1.43
C ASN A 24 -12.18 6.00 1.02
N GLY A 25 -12.49 6.26 -0.26
CA GLY A 25 -12.63 7.60 -0.81
C GLY A 25 -11.31 8.29 -1.19
N THR A 26 -10.15 7.63 -1.02
CA THR A 26 -8.87 8.17 -1.50
C THR A 26 -8.91 8.39 -3.01
N PRO A 27 -8.62 9.60 -3.54
CA PRO A 27 -8.64 9.86 -4.97
C PRO A 27 -7.58 9.06 -5.72
N LEU A 28 -7.98 8.44 -6.83
CA LEU A 28 -7.09 7.74 -7.75
C LEU A 28 -6.59 8.70 -8.83
N ILE A 29 -5.28 8.71 -9.06
CA ILE A 29 -4.63 9.63 -10.00
C ILE A 29 -4.29 8.94 -11.33
N ASP A 30 -3.79 7.69 -11.29
CA ASP A 30 -3.34 6.96 -12.48
C ASP A 30 -3.37 5.44 -12.25
N ILE A 31 -3.52 4.67 -13.33
CA ILE A 31 -3.43 3.20 -13.35
C ILE A 31 -2.52 2.79 -14.50
N LYS A 32 -1.55 1.92 -14.24
CA LYS A 32 -0.68 1.32 -15.26
C LYS A 32 -0.58 -0.19 -15.06
N PRO A 33 -0.40 -0.98 -16.15
CA PRO A 33 -0.11 -2.40 -16.01
C PRO A 33 1.25 -2.59 -15.33
N TYR A 34 1.33 -3.56 -14.42
CA TYR A 34 2.60 -4.00 -13.86
C TYR A 34 3.29 -4.95 -14.86
N VAL A 35 4.51 -4.61 -15.26
CA VAL A 35 5.30 -5.35 -16.23
C VAL A 35 6.65 -5.70 -15.58
N PRO A 36 6.84 -6.96 -15.12
CA PRO A 36 8.02 -7.36 -14.36
C PRO A 36 9.36 -7.00 -15.00
N SER A 37 9.46 -7.12 -16.33
CA SER A 37 10.68 -6.80 -17.09
C SER A 37 11.10 -5.33 -17.01
N PHE A 38 10.18 -4.43 -16.66
CA PHE A 38 10.43 -2.99 -16.55
C PHE A 38 10.37 -2.49 -15.12
N ASP A 39 9.49 -3.07 -14.30
CA ASP A 39 9.18 -2.56 -12.97
C ASP A 39 10.04 -3.17 -11.86
N ILE A 40 10.59 -4.38 -12.07
CA ILE A 40 11.58 -4.95 -11.13
C ILE A 40 12.92 -4.24 -11.36
N LYS A 41 13.49 -3.73 -10.26
CA LYS A 41 14.79 -3.05 -10.25
C LYS A 41 15.72 -3.74 -9.27
N ASP A 42 16.99 -3.87 -9.67
CA ASP A 42 18.04 -4.19 -8.70
C ASP A 42 18.20 -3.02 -7.74
N VAL A 43 18.04 -3.29 -6.45
CA VAL A 43 18.12 -2.28 -5.39
C VAL A 43 19.48 -2.38 -4.71
N THR A 44 20.27 -1.30 -4.79
CA THR A 44 21.60 -1.25 -4.17
C THR A 44 21.64 -0.49 -2.84
N ALA A 45 20.57 0.24 -2.51
CA ALA A 45 20.45 1.01 -1.27
C ALA A 45 18.97 1.18 -0.89
N VAL A 46 18.68 1.21 0.41
CA VAL A 46 17.33 1.41 0.96
C VAL A 46 17.20 2.73 1.73
N GLY A 47 18.24 3.56 1.70
CA GLY A 47 18.24 4.93 2.21
C GLY A 47 17.94 5.02 3.69
N TRP A 48 16.91 5.77 4.07
CA TRP A 48 16.58 6.05 5.47
C TRP A 48 16.26 4.80 6.31
N LEU A 49 16.02 3.66 5.67
CA LEU A 49 15.76 2.38 6.34
C LEU A 49 17.01 1.51 6.56
N GLU A 50 18.19 1.90 6.04
CA GLU A 50 19.41 1.06 6.08
C GLU A 50 19.74 0.53 7.47
N ASN A 51 19.62 1.37 8.50
CA ASN A 51 19.94 1.03 9.90
C ASN A 51 18.70 0.80 10.77
N ARG A 52 17.50 0.69 10.17
CA ARG A 52 16.22 0.72 10.89
C ARG A 52 15.34 -0.49 10.60
N GLN A 53 15.76 -1.40 9.72
CA GLN A 53 14.95 -2.54 9.27
C GLN A 53 14.48 -3.44 10.43
N GLU A 54 15.36 -3.73 11.39
CA GLU A 54 15.03 -4.57 12.55
C GLU A 54 13.97 -3.91 13.46
N GLN A 55 13.99 -2.58 13.58
CA GLN A 55 13.05 -1.82 14.42
C GLN A 55 11.63 -1.78 13.81
N VAL A 56 11.50 -1.96 12.50
CA VAL A 56 10.18 -1.99 11.83
C VAL A 56 9.34 -3.16 12.34
N VAL A 57 9.96 -4.30 12.65
CA VAL A 57 9.26 -5.51 13.12
C VAL A 57 8.55 -5.28 14.46
N SER A 58 9.14 -4.47 15.34
CA SER A 58 8.60 -4.20 16.68
C SER A 58 7.85 -2.87 16.78
N SER A 59 7.94 -1.99 15.78
CA SER A 59 7.25 -0.71 15.78
C SER A 59 5.74 -0.90 15.70
N LYS A 60 5.01 -0.28 16.63
CA LYS A 60 3.54 -0.31 16.71
C LYS A 60 3.00 1.11 16.78
N SER A 61 1.78 1.28 16.26
CA SER A 61 1.02 2.51 16.46
C SER A 61 0.87 2.79 17.96
N ASP A 62 1.04 4.04 18.36
CA ASP A 62 0.92 4.53 19.73
C ASP A 62 -0.53 4.76 20.18
N GLY A 63 -1.50 4.28 19.40
CA GLY A 63 -2.90 4.25 19.77
C GLY A 63 -3.63 5.59 19.68
N ARG A 64 -3.01 6.64 19.11
CA ARG A 64 -3.59 7.99 18.95
C ARG A 64 -4.92 8.04 18.18
N PHE A 65 -5.29 6.97 17.47
CA PHE A 65 -6.49 6.92 16.64
C PHE A 65 -7.56 5.93 17.15
N ILE A 66 -7.40 5.37 18.36
CA ILE A 66 -8.31 4.32 18.89
C ILE A 66 -9.54 4.91 19.61
N SER A 67 -9.70 6.22 19.70
CA SER A 67 -10.88 6.84 20.32
C SER A 67 -12.07 6.90 19.35
N GLY A 68 -12.95 5.89 19.34
CA GLY A 68 -14.30 6.01 18.76
C GLY A 68 -14.92 4.79 18.08
N GLN A 69 -15.03 3.64 18.77
CA GLN A 69 -16.00 2.60 18.42
C GLN A 69 -16.64 2.04 19.70
N GLN A 70 -17.49 2.87 20.31
CA GLN A 70 -18.64 2.43 21.10
C GLN A 70 -19.79 3.38 20.76
N GLN A 71 -20.55 3.02 19.73
CA GLN A 71 -21.97 3.35 19.60
C GLN A 71 -22.58 2.42 18.54
N ASP A 72 -23.42 1.54 19.07
CA ASP A 72 -24.42 0.60 18.50
C ASP A 72 -23.99 -0.51 17.52
#